data_AF-A0A1R2AY81-F1
#
_entry.id   AF-A0A1R2AY81-F1
#
_cell.length_a   1.000
_cell.length_b   1.000
_cell.length_c   1.000
_cell.angle_alpha   90.00
_cell.angle_beta   90.00
_cell.angle_gamma   90.00
#
_symmetry.space_group_name_H-M   'P 1'
#
loop_
_entity.id
_entity.type
_entity.pdbx_description
1 polymer ?
#
loop_
_entity_poly.entity_id
_entity_poly.type
_entity_poly.pdbx_seq_one_letter_code
_entity_poly.pdbx_strand_id
1 'polypeptide(L)'
;MSEEVLKKIHELFKDMFIQNCNLDEDEVNDIELETLQSLEPEEVYENLKELLTTLVSFKRTIKNSEVKELTQRLIVFEKMIQKLESDIRSHISVQHQMRLDMETYEFKIEELQKIKAYHIKKVEDLDKIVVDKEAEILHIKNKNAIDLELRLKGIEDKFKHEICNAVDKVDKGVHTARNASEKTMKDIIGEKDKEIERLKLEQHFMYKELQSIKGKKSKLPKVSKDGGFTERGKRTKKNTNTGTELFKTIESIPRKDKKYESPYLRRDMLHIRSASDLGITQKNKLTIL
;
A
#
# COMPACT_ATOMS: atom_id res chain seq x y z
N MET A 1 -83.95 11.59 37.88
CA MET A 1 -83.36 12.36 36.76
C MET A 1 -84.33 13.44 36.36
N SER A 2 -83.88 14.63 35.95
CA SER A 2 -84.81 15.61 35.37
C SER A 2 -85.29 15.12 34.01
N GLU A 3 -86.53 15.39 33.69
CA GLU A 3 -87.18 15.01 32.42
C GLU A 3 -86.41 15.56 31.19
N GLU A 4 -85.76 16.72 31.36
CA GLU A 4 -84.89 17.33 30.36
C GLU A 4 -83.61 16.51 30.07
N VAL A 5 -83.06 15.82 31.08
CA VAL A 5 -81.89 14.94 30.91
C VAL A 5 -82.28 13.68 30.14
N LEU A 6 -83.46 13.12 30.42
CA LEU A 6 -83.97 11.95 29.68
C LEU A 6 -84.19 12.26 28.20
N LYS A 7 -84.77 13.43 27.89
CA LYS A 7 -84.92 13.90 26.49
C LYS A 7 -83.58 14.03 25.77
N LYS A 8 -82.57 14.62 26.41
CA LYS A 8 -81.22 14.75 25.83
C LYS A 8 -80.55 13.40 25.58
N ILE A 9 -80.72 12.44 26.49
CA ILE A 9 -80.19 11.07 26.31
C ILE A 9 -80.89 10.36 25.15
N HIS A 10 -82.20 10.55 25.03
CA HIS A 10 -83.00 9.98 23.97
C HIS A 10 -82.64 10.57 22.58
N GLU A 11 -82.46 11.89 22.48
CA GLU A 11 -81.94 12.53 21.26
C GLU A 11 -80.55 12.00 20.89
N LEU A 12 -79.65 11.89 21.89
CA LEU A 12 -78.32 11.34 21.67
C LEU A 12 -78.35 9.90 21.15
N PHE A 13 -79.23 9.04 21.68
CA PHE A 13 -79.40 7.68 21.19
C PHE A 13 -79.88 7.66 19.74
N LYS A 14 -80.88 8.48 19.39
CA LYS A 14 -81.39 8.60 18.03
C LYS A 14 -80.29 9.03 17.05
N ASP A 15 -79.50 10.02 17.41
CA ASP A 15 -78.37 10.48 16.59
C ASP A 15 -77.32 9.39 16.40
N MET A 16 -77.00 8.64 17.46
CA MET A 16 -76.03 7.54 17.38
C MET A 16 -76.56 6.35 16.57
N PHE A 17 -77.85 6.03 16.65
CA PHE A 17 -78.48 4.99 15.85
C PHE A 17 -78.40 5.32 14.35
N ILE A 18 -78.80 6.54 13.97
CA ILE A 18 -78.74 7.01 12.58
C ILE A 18 -77.30 7.00 12.07
N GLN A 19 -76.35 7.47 12.88
CA GLN A 19 -74.93 7.41 12.53
C GLN A 19 -74.43 5.97 12.35
N ASN A 20 -74.89 5.02 13.17
CA ASN A 20 -74.51 3.62 13.03
C ASN A 20 -75.07 3.00 11.74
N CYS A 21 -76.34 3.24 11.40
CA CYS A 21 -76.91 2.79 10.12
C CYS A 21 -76.12 3.35 8.93
N ASN A 22 -75.76 4.64 8.96
CA ASN A 22 -74.95 5.25 7.91
C ASN A 22 -73.54 4.63 7.79
N LEU A 23 -72.95 4.13 8.88
CA LEU A 23 -71.66 3.43 8.86
C LEU A 23 -71.77 2.06 8.19
N ASP A 24 -72.94 1.43 8.29
CA ASP A 24 -73.26 0.14 7.68
C ASP A 24 -73.85 0.28 6.26
N GLU A 25 -73.89 1.51 5.73
CA GLU A 25 -74.51 1.87 4.44
C GLU A 25 -76.02 1.57 4.36
N ASP A 26 -76.70 1.47 5.52
CA ASP A 26 -78.14 1.26 5.64
C ASP A 26 -78.90 2.60 5.71
N GLU A 27 -80.09 2.65 5.09
CA GLU A 27 -81.01 3.79 5.17
C GLU A 27 -82.01 3.61 6.31
N VAL A 28 -82.18 4.64 7.15
CA VAL A 28 -83.16 4.63 8.24
C VAL A 28 -84.54 4.93 7.67
N ASN A 29 -85.49 4.01 7.86
CA ASN A 29 -86.85 4.16 7.33
C ASN A 29 -87.75 4.97 8.28
N ASP A 30 -88.84 5.53 7.75
CA ASP A 30 -89.77 6.37 8.53
C ASP A 30 -90.40 5.63 9.72
N ILE A 31 -90.65 4.33 9.55
CA ILE A 31 -91.16 3.43 10.61
C ILE A 31 -90.16 3.30 11.76
N GLU A 32 -88.86 3.23 11.45
CA GLU A 32 -87.80 3.11 12.46
C GLU A 32 -87.61 4.44 13.20
N LEU A 33 -87.74 5.57 12.50
CA LEU A 33 -87.73 6.91 13.09
C LEU A 33 -88.91 7.18 14.03
N GLU A 34 -90.08 6.65 13.71
CA GLU A 34 -91.27 6.71 14.58
C GLU A 34 -91.09 5.79 15.80
N THR A 35 -90.60 4.56 15.59
CA THR A 35 -90.29 3.61 16.67
C THR A 35 -89.27 4.20 17.64
N LEU A 36 -88.21 4.82 17.13
CA LEU A 36 -87.18 5.50 17.92
C LEU A 36 -87.76 6.62 18.79
N GLN A 37 -88.83 7.30 18.36
CA GLN A 37 -89.47 8.39 19.13
C GLN A 37 -90.40 7.88 20.23
N SER A 38 -90.88 6.63 20.12
CA SER A 38 -91.79 6.01 21.08
C SER A 38 -91.10 5.19 22.19
N LEU A 39 -89.77 5.08 22.16
CA LEU A 39 -89.03 4.24 23.12
C LEU A 39 -89.14 4.77 24.55
N GLU A 40 -89.30 3.84 25.49
CA GLU A 40 -89.29 4.18 26.91
C GLU A 40 -87.85 4.48 27.39
N PRO A 41 -87.67 5.34 28.41
CA PRO A 41 -86.35 5.70 28.91
C PRO A 41 -85.45 4.51 29.30
N GLU A 42 -86.03 3.48 29.91
CA GLU A 42 -85.34 2.24 30.25
C GLU A 42 -84.87 1.45 29.01
N GLU A 43 -85.66 1.43 27.93
CA GLU A 43 -85.30 0.78 26.67
C GLU A 43 -84.15 1.52 25.99
N VAL A 44 -84.20 2.86 25.95
CA VAL A 44 -83.11 3.69 25.44
C VAL A 44 -81.82 3.41 26.20
N TYR A 45 -81.90 3.28 27.53
CA TYR A 45 -80.73 3.00 28.36
C TYR A 45 -80.12 1.62 28.06
N GLU A 46 -80.93 0.56 27.98
CA GLU A 46 -80.42 -0.79 27.69
C GLU A 46 -79.86 -0.87 26.25
N ASN A 47 -80.52 -0.24 25.27
CA ASN A 47 -80.00 -0.16 23.90
C ASN A 47 -78.65 0.60 23.82
N LEU A 48 -78.52 1.71 24.54
CA LEU A 48 -77.26 2.46 24.65
C LEU A 48 -76.15 1.61 25.27
N LYS A 49 -76.48 0.88 26.33
CA LYS A 49 -75.54 0.00 27.03
C LYS A 49 -75.10 -1.17 26.16
N GLU A 50 -76.01 -1.76 25.38
CA GLU A 50 -75.68 -2.79 24.40
C GLU A 50 -74.74 -2.22 23.32
N LEU A 51 -75.09 -1.08 22.72
CA LEU A 51 -74.28 -0.41 21.71
C LEU A 51 -72.85 -0.13 22.22
N LEU A 52 -72.73 0.43 23.43
CA LEU A 52 -71.43 0.69 24.07
C LEU A 52 -70.64 -0.59 24.33
N THR A 53 -71.31 -1.67 24.75
CA THR A 53 -70.68 -2.96 25.00
C THR A 53 -70.13 -3.56 23.70
N THR A 54 -70.91 -3.48 22.62
CA THR A 54 -70.51 -3.91 21.28
C THR A 54 -69.34 -3.09 20.74
N LEU A 55 -69.35 -1.77 20.92
CA LEU A 55 -68.22 -0.88 20.58
C LEU A 55 -66.93 -1.25 21.33
N VAL A 56 -67.04 -1.54 22.63
CA VAL A 56 -65.88 -1.93 23.46
C VAL A 56 -65.34 -3.29 23.05
N SER A 57 -66.21 -4.25 22.73
CA SER A 57 -65.80 -5.59 22.26
C SER A 57 -65.14 -5.50 20.88
N PHE A 58 -65.73 -4.75 19.95
CA PHE A 58 -65.16 -4.47 18.63
C PHE A 58 -63.78 -3.82 18.72
N LYS A 59 -63.62 -2.79 19.54
CA LYS A 59 -62.32 -2.14 19.78
C LYS A 59 -61.27 -3.12 20.30
N ARG A 60 -61.66 -4.07 21.16
CA ARG A 60 -60.77 -5.14 21.65
C ARG A 60 -60.37 -6.08 20.52
N THR A 61 -61.33 -6.52 19.70
CA THR A 61 -61.09 -7.41 18.56
C THR A 61 -60.17 -6.77 17.53
N ILE A 62 -60.40 -5.49 17.19
CA ILE A 62 -59.49 -4.74 16.28
C ILE A 62 -58.11 -4.59 16.88
N LYS A 63 -58.00 -4.26 18.18
CA LYS A 63 -56.68 -4.12 18.82
C LYS A 63 -55.87 -5.41 18.80
N ASN A 64 -56.56 -6.55 18.88
CA ASN A 64 -55.97 -7.89 18.84
C ASN A 64 -56.02 -8.50 17.42
N SER A 65 -56.44 -7.74 16.43
CA SER A 65 -56.56 -8.23 15.06
C SER A 65 -55.18 -8.47 14.48
N GLU A 66 -55.02 -9.62 13.85
CA GLU A 66 -53.85 -10.00 13.07
C GLU A 66 -53.47 -8.94 12.03
N VAL A 67 -54.43 -8.13 11.56
CA VAL A 67 -54.20 -7.03 10.59
C VAL A 67 -53.19 -6.00 11.12
N LYS A 68 -53.24 -5.68 12.41
CA LYS A 68 -52.29 -4.74 13.02
C LYS A 68 -50.89 -5.35 13.09
N GLU A 69 -50.79 -6.62 13.48
CA GLU A 69 -49.52 -7.35 13.54
C GLU A 69 -48.91 -7.52 12.14
N LEU A 70 -49.74 -7.86 11.14
CA LEU A 70 -49.35 -7.96 9.73
C LEU A 70 -48.81 -6.62 9.21
N THR A 71 -49.50 -5.52 9.50
CA THR A 71 -49.04 -4.17 9.12
C THR A 71 -47.69 -3.85 9.75
N GLN A 72 -47.52 -4.15 11.03
CA GLN A 72 -46.26 -3.91 11.73
C GLN A 72 -45.12 -4.79 11.18
N ARG A 73 -45.41 -6.05 10.85
CA ARG A 73 -44.46 -6.97 10.23
C ARG A 73 -44.06 -6.52 8.83
N LEU A 74 -45.00 -6.00 8.05
CA LEU A 74 -44.76 -5.44 6.72
C LEU A 74 -43.81 -4.23 6.81
N ILE A 75 -44.01 -3.33 7.79
CA ILE A 75 -43.10 -2.19 8.03
C ILE A 75 -41.68 -2.67 8.39
N VAL A 76 -41.55 -3.75 9.17
CA VAL A 76 -40.23 -4.31 9.52
C VAL A 76 -39.54 -4.90 8.28
N PHE A 77 -40.27 -5.64 7.45
CA PHE A 77 -39.72 -6.20 6.21
C PHE A 77 -39.29 -5.10 5.23
N GLU A 78 -40.11 -4.06 5.07
CA GLU A 78 -39.77 -2.90 4.25
C GLU A 78 -38.45 -2.25 4.69
N LYS A 79 -38.27 -2.03 6.00
CA LYS A 79 -37.00 -1.51 6.55
C LYS A 79 -35.82 -2.44 6.30
N MET A 80 -36.03 -3.74 6.39
CA MET A 80 -34.99 -4.74 6.13
C MET A 80 -34.57 -4.73 4.66
N ILE A 81 -35.53 -4.63 3.73
CA ILE A 81 -35.29 -4.51 2.29
C ILE A 81 -34.50 -3.23 2.00
N GLN A 82 -34.94 -2.08 2.52
CA GLN A 82 -34.24 -0.81 2.33
C GLN A 82 -32.79 -0.84 2.84
N LYS A 83 -32.55 -1.52 3.97
CA LYS A 83 -31.19 -1.72 4.49
C LYS A 83 -30.36 -2.60 3.55
N LEU A 84 -30.90 -3.73 3.10
CA LEU A 84 -30.20 -4.63 2.16
C LEU A 84 -29.88 -3.93 0.84
N GLU A 85 -30.80 -3.13 0.31
CA GLU A 85 -30.54 -2.33 -0.89
C GLU A 85 -29.43 -1.29 -0.67
N SER A 86 -29.40 -0.64 0.49
CA SER A 86 -28.33 0.28 0.85
C SER A 86 -26.98 -0.42 0.93
N ASP A 87 -26.93 -1.61 1.55
CA ASP A 87 -25.72 -2.41 1.66
C ASP A 87 -25.22 -2.87 0.28
N ILE A 88 -26.14 -3.28 -0.62
CA ILE A 88 -25.83 -3.63 -2.01
C ILE A 88 -25.24 -2.43 -2.76
N ARG A 89 -25.87 -1.24 -2.66
CA ARG A 89 -25.35 -0.02 -3.30
C ARG A 89 -23.95 0.33 -2.80
N SER A 90 -23.72 0.22 -1.50
CA SER A 90 -22.41 0.42 -0.88
C SER A 90 -21.37 -0.57 -1.42
N HIS A 91 -21.72 -1.86 -1.48
CA HIS A 91 -20.82 -2.90 -2.00
C HIS A 91 -20.45 -2.66 -3.48
N ILE A 92 -21.42 -2.29 -4.32
CA ILE A 92 -21.17 -1.94 -5.73
C ILE A 92 -20.19 -0.77 -5.83
N SER A 93 -20.36 0.27 -5.01
CA SER A 93 -19.46 1.43 -5.00
C SER A 93 -18.03 1.04 -4.62
N VAL A 94 -17.86 0.24 -3.56
CA VAL A 94 -16.55 -0.23 -3.11
C VAL A 94 -15.90 -1.10 -4.19
N GLN A 95 -16.65 -2.02 -4.78
CA GLN A 95 -16.16 -2.91 -5.83
C GLN A 95 -15.72 -2.11 -7.07
N HIS A 96 -16.46 -1.07 -7.45
CA HIS A 96 -16.08 -0.20 -8.54
C HIS A 96 -14.78 0.55 -8.25
N GLN A 97 -14.64 1.11 -7.04
CA GLN A 97 -13.39 1.77 -6.62
C GLN A 97 -12.20 0.81 -6.66
N MET A 98 -12.36 -0.40 -6.13
CA MET A 98 -11.29 -1.41 -6.17
C MET A 98 -10.88 -1.77 -7.60
N ARG A 99 -11.82 -1.79 -8.55
CA ARG A 99 -11.52 -2.03 -9.97
C ARG A 99 -10.65 -0.91 -10.55
N LEU A 100 -11.02 0.35 -10.30
CA LEU A 100 -10.23 1.51 -10.76
C LEU A 100 -8.81 1.51 -10.17
N ASP A 101 -8.69 1.15 -8.88
CA ASP A 101 -7.39 1.04 -8.23
C ASP A 101 -6.55 -0.07 -8.86
N MET A 102 -7.14 -1.24 -9.16
CA MET A 102 -6.48 -2.34 -9.86
C MET A 102 -5.97 -1.91 -11.24
N GLU A 103 -6.82 -1.28 -12.06
CA GLU A 103 -6.44 -0.76 -13.38
C GLU A 103 -5.28 0.24 -13.28
N THR A 104 -5.30 1.11 -12.26
CA THR A 104 -4.23 2.08 -11.99
C THR A 104 -2.91 1.39 -11.61
N TYR A 105 -2.97 0.34 -10.78
CA TYR A 105 -1.78 -0.41 -10.40
C TYR A 105 -1.22 -1.24 -11.55
N GLU A 106 -2.07 -1.83 -12.38
CA GLU A 106 -1.67 -2.55 -13.60
C GLU A 106 -0.92 -1.61 -14.55
N PHE A 107 -1.45 -0.42 -14.82
CA PHE A 107 -0.77 0.60 -15.61
C PHE A 107 0.61 0.96 -15.04
N LYS A 108 0.70 1.18 -13.72
CA LYS A 108 1.96 1.51 -13.06
C LYS A 108 2.98 0.37 -13.13
N ILE A 109 2.52 -0.88 -13.05
CA ILE A 109 3.37 -2.06 -13.21
C ILE A 109 3.94 -2.09 -14.63
N GLU A 110 3.12 -1.86 -15.66
CA GLU A 110 3.57 -1.80 -17.05
C GLU A 110 4.61 -0.70 -17.27
N GLU A 111 4.41 0.50 -16.72
CA GLU A 111 5.40 1.59 -16.79
C GLU A 111 6.74 1.20 -16.15
N LEU A 112 6.69 0.62 -14.95
CA LEU A 112 7.89 0.18 -14.24
C LEU A 112 8.60 -0.95 -15.00
N GLN A 113 7.87 -1.84 -15.66
CA GLN A 113 8.46 -2.88 -16.52
C GLN A 113 9.17 -2.28 -17.73
N LYS A 114 8.60 -1.25 -18.37
CA LYS A 114 9.26 -0.51 -19.47
C LYS A 114 10.55 0.17 -18.99
N ILE A 115 10.51 0.83 -17.84
CA ILE A 115 11.68 1.48 -17.23
C ILE A 115 12.75 0.43 -16.90
N LYS A 116 12.37 -0.71 -16.31
CA LYS A 116 13.28 -1.82 -16.01
C LYS A 116 13.96 -2.33 -17.28
N ALA A 117 13.20 -2.60 -18.34
CA ALA A 117 13.73 -3.08 -19.61
C ALA A 117 14.73 -2.09 -20.22
N TYR A 118 14.42 -0.78 -20.16
CA TYR A 118 15.33 0.27 -20.60
C TYR A 118 16.65 0.27 -19.81
N HIS A 119 16.58 0.17 -18.48
CA HIS A 119 17.79 0.13 -17.65
C HIS A 119 18.62 -1.13 -17.87
N ILE A 120 18.00 -2.29 -18.02
CA ILE A 120 18.71 -3.54 -18.35
C ILE A 120 19.50 -3.37 -19.65
N LYS A 121 18.84 -2.90 -20.72
CA LYS A 121 19.49 -2.65 -22.00
C LYS A 121 20.67 -1.68 -21.87
N LYS A 122 20.48 -0.59 -21.11
CA LYS A 122 21.54 0.40 -20.89
C LYS A 122 22.74 -0.17 -20.12
N VAL A 123 22.51 -1.07 -19.17
CA VAL A 123 23.59 -1.78 -18.46
C VAL A 123 24.34 -2.69 -19.42
N GLU A 124 23.64 -3.47 -20.22
CA GLU A 124 24.25 -4.35 -21.23
C GLU A 124 25.10 -3.56 -22.25
N ASP A 125 24.62 -2.40 -22.70
CA ASP A 125 25.36 -1.53 -23.61
C ASP A 125 26.63 -0.95 -22.93
N LEU A 126 26.54 -0.57 -21.66
CA LEU A 126 27.70 -0.08 -20.89
C LEU A 126 28.72 -1.20 -20.63
N ASP A 127 28.28 -2.41 -20.31
CA ASP A 127 29.16 -3.55 -20.08
C ASP A 127 29.98 -3.88 -21.34
N LYS A 128 29.36 -3.80 -22.53
CA LYS A 128 30.08 -3.94 -23.82
C LYS A 128 31.14 -2.87 -23.99
N ILE A 129 30.80 -1.61 -23.73
CA ILE A 129 31.73 -0.49 -23.84
C ILE A 129 32.92 -0.66 -22.88
N VAL A 130 32.66 -1.13 -21.65
CA VAL A 130 33.72 -1.41 -20.67
C VAL A 130 34.66 -2.49 -21.18
N VAL A 131 34.14 -3.62 -21.69
CA VAL A 131 34.95 -4.70 -22.25
C VAL A 131 35.80 -4.21 -23.42
N ASP A 132 35.22 -3.44 -24.34
CA ASP A 132 35.96 -2.89 -25.49
C ASP A 132 37.10 -1.95 -25.03
N LYS A 133 36.84 -1.11 -24.02
CA LYS A 133 37.84 -0.19 -23.46
C LYS A 133 38.93 -0.92 -22.68
N GLU A 134 38.59 -1.98 -21.94
CA GLU A 134 39.55 -2.83 -21.26
C GLU A 134 40.50 -3.53 -22.25
N ALA A 135 39.95 -4.03 -23.37
CA ALA A 135 40.73 -4.62 -24.46
C ALA A 135 41.67 -3.59 -25.12
N GLU A 136 41.19 -2.37 -25.36
CA GLU A 136 41.99 -1.26 -25.90
C GLU A 136 43.17 -0.91 -24.96
N ILE A 137 42.90 -0.79 -23.66
CA ILE A 137 43.92 -0.53 -22.64
C ILE A 137 44.96 -1.65 -22.60
N LEU A 138 44.54 -2.91 -22.67
CA LEU A 138 45.44 -4.06 -22.68
C LEU A 138 46.36 -4.03 -23.91
N HIS A 139 45.82 -3.71 -25.08
CA HIS A 139 46.59 -3.57 -26.32
C HIS A 139 47.64 -2.44 -26.22
N ILE A 140 47.26 -1.27 -25.66
CA ILE A 140 48.19 -0.16 -25.44
C ILE A 140 49.30 -0.56 -24.46
N LYS A 141 48.96 -1.22 -23.35
CA LYS A 141 49.95 -1.71 -22.37
C LYS A 141 50.94 -2.68 -23.01
N ASN A 142 50.45 -3.61 -23.83
CA ASN A 142 51.32 -4.59 -24.48
C ASN A 142 52.25 -3.93 -25.52
N LYS A 143 51.72 -2.99 -26.33
CA LYS A 143 52.54 -2.21 -27.27
C LYS A 143 53.64 -1.41 -26.56
N ASN A 144 53.30 -0.76 -25.44
CA ASN A 144 54.28 -0.01 -24.65
C ASN A 144 55.34 -0.92 -24.02
N ALA A 145 54.96 -2.12 -23.57
CA ALA A 145 55.90 -3.11 -23.04
C ALA A 145 56.91 -3.56 -24.11
N ILE A 146 56.43 -3.83 -25.34
CA ILE A 146 57.28 -4.19 -26.47
C ILE A 146 58.23 -3.03 -26.86
N ASP A 147 57.74 -1.79 -26.88
CA ASP A 147 58.59 -0.62 -27.17
C ASP A 147 59.68 -0.41 -26.10
N LEU A 148 59.33 -0.60 -24.83
CA LEU A 148 60.29 -0.58 -23.72
C LEU A 148 61.35 -1.68 -23.85
N GLU A 149 60.95 -2.90 -24.24
CA GLU A 149 61.87 -4.02 -24.47
C GLU A 149 62.83 -3.74 -25.63
N LEU A 150 62.32 -3.21 -26.75
CA LEU A 150 63.15 -2.79 -27.89
C LEU A 150 64.15 -1.69 -27.50
N ARG A 151 63.71 -0.70 -26.72
CA ARG A 151 64.59 0.36 -26.20
C ARG A 151 65.67 -0.19 -25.28
N LEU A 152 65.30 -1.09 -24.36
CA LEU A 152 66.26 -1.74 -23.45
C LEU A 152 67.30 -2.53 -24.23
N LYS A 153 66.87 -3.35 -25.21
CA LYS A 153 67.79 -4.09 -26.07
C LYS A 153 68.72 -3.17 -26.87
N GLY A 154 68.21 -2.06 -27.39
CA GLY A 154 69.02 -1.05 -28.07
C GLY A 154 70.05 -0.39 -27.14
N ILE A 155 69.74 -0.22 -25.85
CA ILE A 155 70.70 0.25 -24.83
C ILE A 155 71.72 -0.85 -24.52
N GLU A 156 71.29 -2.10 -24.34
CA GLU A 156 72.17 -3.24 -24.11
C GLU A 156 73.19 -3.42 -25.23
N ASP A 157 72.76 -3.31 -26.49
CA ASP A 157 73.64 -3.43 -27.65
C ASP A 157 74.66 -2.29 -27.72
N LYS A 158 74.26 -1.06 -27.38
CA LYS A 158 75.20 0.07 -27.23
C LYS A 158 76.21 -0.20 -26.12
N PHE A 159 75.75 -0.71 -24.98
CA PHE A 159 76.60 -1.03 -23.84
C PHE A 159 77.59 -2.14 -24.16
N LYS A 160 77.16 -3.21 -24.85
CA LYS A 160 78.03 -4.28 -25.35
C LYS A 160 79.08 -3.72 -26.32
N HIS A 161 78.68 -2.86 -27.25
CA HIS A 161 79.62 -2.26 -28.19
C HIS A 161 80.66 -1.37 -27.48
N GLU A 162 80.24 -0.59 -26.48
CA GLU A 162 81.13 0.24 -25.68
C GLU A 162 82.11 -0.59 -24.84
N ILE A 163 81.66 -1.71 -24.25
CA ILE A 163 82.52 -2.69 -23.58
C ILE A 163 83.53 -3.29 -24.56
N CYS A 164 83.10 -3.77 -25.73
CA CYS A 164 84.01 -4.31 -26.74
C CYS A 164 85.06 -3.27 -27.18
N ASN A 165 84.64 -2.03 -27.44
CA ASN A 165 85.55 -0.94 -27.78
C ASN A 165 86.53 -0.60 -26.65
N ALA A 166 86.10 -0.70 -25.38
CA ALA A 166 86.97 -0.51 -24.23
C ALA A 166 87.98 -1.65 -24.09
N VAL A 167 87.55 -2.91 -24.29
CA VAL A 167 88.43 -4.09 -24.31
C VAL A 167 89.45 -3.99 -25.45
N ASP A 168 89.04 -3.60 -26.65
CA ASP A 168 89.94 -3.40 -27.79
C ASP A 168 90.97 -2.30 -27.56
N LYS A 169 90.64 -1.28 -26.76
CA LYS A 169 91.57 -0.24 -26.30
C LYS A 169 92.53 -0.73 -25.23
N VAL A 170 92.12 -1.71 -24.41
CA VAL A 170 92.98 -2.38 -23.42
C VAL A 170 93.95 -3.35 -24.13
N ASP A 171 93.53 -4.03 -25.20
CA ASP A 171 94.39 -4.97 -25.94
C ASP A 171 95.45 -4.29 -26.85
N LYS A 172 95.32 -2.98 -27.13
CA LYS A 172 96.29 -2.21 -27.95
C LYS A 172 97.21 -1.27 -27.15
N GLY A 173 97.20 -1.35 -25.81
CA GLY A 173 98.01 -0.50 -24.95
C GLY A 173 98.67 -1.31 -23.82
N VAL A 174 99.99 -1.44 -23.91
CA VAL A 174 100.90 -2.09 -22.95
C VAL A 174 100.59 -1.74 -21.48
N HIS A 175 100.61 -2.79 -20.65
CA HIS A 175 100.85 -2.82 -19.20
C HIS A 175 101.02 -1.48 -18.47
N THR A 176 100.11 -1.20 -17.53
CA THR A 176 100.49 -0.58 -16.24
C THR A 176 99.41 -0.77 -15.18
N ALA A 177 99.88 -0.92 -13.94
CA ALA A 177 99.13 -0.76 -12.68
C ALA A 177 98.08 -1.82 -12.33
N ARG A 178 98.62 -2.99 -11.96
CA ARG A 178 98.09 -3.85 -10.92
C ARG A 178 97.95 -3.03 -9.61
N ASN A 179 96.84 -3.23 -8.91
CA ASN A 179 96.59 -2.89 -7.49
C ASN A 179 96.36 -1.41 -7.12
N ALA A 180 95.10 -0.95 -7.16
CA ALA A 180 94.53 -0.02 -6.16
C ALA A 180 93.03 0.26 -6.42
N SER A 181 92.11 -0.62 -6.01
CA SER A 181 90.70 -0.21 -5.75
C SER A 181 89.86 -1.17 -4.91
N GLU A 182 90.35 -2.39 -4.60
CA GLU A 182 89.59 -3.35 -3.77
C GLU A 182 89.27 -2.82 -2.34
N LYS A 183 90.04 -1.86 -1.84
CA LYS A 183 89.78 -1.24 -0.52
C LYS A 183 88.64 -0.24 -0.58
N THR A 184 88.53 0.55 -1.65
CA THR A 184 87.43 1.51 -1.87
C THR A 184 86.11 0.82 -2.23
N MET A 185 86.15 -0.32 -2.93
CA MET A 185 84.93 -1.05 -3.29
C MET A 185 84.28 -1.72 -2.07
N LYS A 186 85.07 -2.24 -1.12
CA LYS A 186 84.54 -2.76 0.16
C LYS A 186 83.92 -1.66 1.03
N ASP A 187 84.50 -0.47 1.04
CA ASP A 187 83.94 0.67 1.78
C ASP A 187 82.63 1.17 1.13
N ILE A 188 82.56 1.24 -0.21
CA ILE A 188 81.34 1.60 -0.94
C ILE A 188 80.24 0.54 -0.77
N ILE A 189 80.58 -0.74 -0.81
CA ILE A 189 79.61 -1.83 -0.57
C ILE A 189 79.12 -1.77 0.88
N GLY A 190 80.01 -1.56 1.86
CA GLY A 190 79.62 -1.40 3.26
C GLY A 190 78.74 -0.17 3.54
N GLU A 191 78.95 0.94 2.82
CA GLU A 191 78.07 2.11 2.88
C GLU A 191 76.69 1.83 2.28
N LYS A 192 76.64 1.11 1.15
CA LYS A 192 75.38 0.70 0.51
C LYS A 192 74.60 -0.32 1.34
N ASP A 193 75.28 -1.22 2.05
CA ASP A 193 74.61 -2.15 2.96
C ASP A 193 74.00 -1.44 4.17
N LYS A 194 74.69 -0.41 4.71
CA LYS A 194 74.14 0.47 5.77
C LYS A 194 72.95 1.30 5.28
N GLU A 195 73.03 1.80 4.05
CA GLU A 195 71.96 2.52 3.36
C GLU A 195 70.71 1.62 3.20
N ILE A 196 70.91 0.36 2.80
CA ILE A 196 69.83 -0.64 2.66
C ILE A 196 69.19 -0.95 4.01
N GLU A 197 69.97 -1.14 5.08
CA GLU A 197 69.41 -1.36 6.43
C GLU A 197 68.62 -0.15 6.94
N ARG A 198 69.09 1.08 6.67
CA ARG A 198 68.33 2.30 6.98
C ARG A 198 67.01 2.36 6.22
N LEU A 199 67.01 2.06 4.93
CA LEU A 199 65.79 2.06 4.11
C LEU A 199 64.79 0.99 4.54
N LYS A 200 65.25 -0.18 5.01
CA LYS A 200 64.37 -1.21 5.60
C LYS A 200 63.73 -0.73 6.90
N LEU A 201 64.47 -0.04 7.76
CA LEU A 201 63.93 0.55 8.99
C LEU A 201 62.88 1.62 8.69
N GLU A 202 63.13 2.47 7.70
CA GLU A 202 62.20 3.52 7.26
C GLU A 202 60.94 2.91 6.61
N GLN A 203 61.09 1.88 5.78
CA GLN A 203 59.97 1.11 5.24
C GLN A 203 59.13 0.49 6.37
N HIS A 204 59.76 -0.08 7.40
CA HIS A 204 59.07 -0.65 8.55
C HIS A 204 58.36 0.44 9.38
N PHE A 205 58.95 1.62 9.53
CA PHE A 205 58.31 2.77 10.18
C PHE A 205 57.06 3.21 9.42
N MET A 206 57.17 3.40 8.11
CA MET A 206 56.05 3.77 7.22
C MET A 206 54.93 2.72 7.23
N TYR A 207 55.27 1.42 7.27
CA TYR A 207 54.28 0.35 7.36
C TYR A 207 53.52 0.37 8.70
N LYS A 208 54.20 0.69 9.81
CA LYS A 208 53.61 0.84 11.15
C LYS A 208 52.74 2.09 11.27
N GLU A 209 53.12 3.18 10.59
CA GLU A 209 52.33 4.41 10.49
C GLU A 209 51.05 4.19 9.67
N LEU A 210 51.13 3.49 8.53
CA LEU A 210 49.97 3.11 7.73
C LEU A 210 48.98 2.20 8.47
N GLN A 211 49.47 1.27 9.30
CA GLN A 211 48.59 0.47 10.18
C GLN A 211 47.94 1.32 11.28
N SER A 212 48.66 2.30 11.84
CA SER A 212 48.12 3.24 12.84
C SER A 212 47.05 4.17 12.24
N ILE A 213 47.15 4.49 10.95
CA ILE A 213 46.15 5.26 10.20
C ILE A 213 44.94 4.38 9.82
N LYS A 214 45.14 3.11 9.44
CA LYS A 214 44.04 2.16 9.18
C LYS A 214 43.23 1.77 10.43
N GLY A 215 43.80 1.90 11.63
CA GLY A 215 43.10 1.67 12.91
C GLY A 215 42.26 2.85 13.42
N LYS A 216 42.49 4.07 12.93
CA LYS A 216 41.72 5.26 13.30
C LYS A 216 40.60 5.50 12.29
N LYS A 217 39.53 4.70 12.38
CA LYS A 217 38.20 5.14 11.92
C LYS A 217 37.82 6.36 12.76
N SER A 218 38.01 7.55 12.19
CA SER A 218 37.50 8.80 12.71
C SER A 218 35.98 8.68 12.91
N LYS A 219 35.58 8.63 14.19
CA LYS A 219 34.27 9.10 14.60
C LYS A 219 34.23 10.59 14.24
N LEU A 220 33.51 10.93 13.17
CA LEU A 220 33.23 12.32 12.84
C LEU A 220 32.42 12.97 13.98
N PRO A 221 32.67 14.25 14.30
CA PRO A 221 32.14 14.89 15.49
C PRO A 221 30.66 15.22 15.34
N LYS A 222 29.88 14.90 16.38
CA LYS A 222 28.58 15.53 16.62
C LYS A 222 28.85 17.01 16.92
N VAL A 223 28.45 17.88 16.00
CA VAL A 223 28.37 19.31 16.25
C VAL A 223 27.25 19.55 17.26
N SER A 224 27.67 20.07 18.41
CA SER A 224 26.90 20.58 19.51
C SER A 224 26.01 21.74 19.07
N LYS A 225 24.72 21.62 19.41
CA LYS A 225 23.72 22.68 19.32
C LYS A 225 23.86 23.54 20.57
N ASP A 226 24.26 24.79 20.37
CA ASP A 226 24.23 25.82 21.40
C ASP A 226 22.80 26.34 21.59
N GLY A 227 22.49 26.81 22.79
CA GLY A 227 21.13 26.98 23.28
C GLY A 227 20.54 28.39 23.17
N GLY A 228 19.28 28.48 23.63
CA GLY A 228 18.76 29.65 24.34
C GLY A 228 17.60 30.42 23.68
N PHE A 229 16.61 30.76 24.52
CA PHE A 229 15.57 31.80 24.40
C PHE A 229 14.31 31.45 23.59
N THR A 230 13.14 31.16 24.17
CA THR A 230 12.16 31.89 25.02
C THR A 230 10.91 32.30 24.23
N GLU A 231 9.77 32.09 24.90
CA GLU A 231 8.49 32.83 24.80
C GLU A 231 7.52 32.67 23.60
N ARG A 232 6.37 32.07 23.94
CA ARG A 232 5.06 32.76 24.07
C ARG A 232 4.38 33.33 22.80
N GLY A 233 3.43 32.54 22.28
CA GLY A 233 2.04 33.01 22.11
C GLY A 233 1.55 33.51 20.74
N LYS A 234 0.27 33.14 20.50
CA LYS A 234 -0.78 33.80 19.70
C LYS A 234 -0.93 33.49 18.20
N ARG A 235 -2.10 32.88 17.93
CA ARG A 235 -3.04 33.04 16.81
C ARG A 235 -2.68 34.09 15.75
N THR A 236 -2.84 33.73 14.47
CA THR A 236 -3.82 34.36 13.55
C THR A 236 -3.98 33.57 12.24
N LYS A 237 -5.21 33.65 11.69
CA LYS A 237 -5.66 33.17 10.38
C LYS A 237 -5.01 33.96 9.23
N LYS A 238 -4.69 33.31 8.11
CA LYS A 238 -5.23 33.58 6.74
C LYS A 238 -4.47 32.80 5.65
N ASN A 239 -5.22 31.97 4.94
CA ASN A 239 -5.32 31.87 3.48
C ASN A 239 -4.11 32.32 2.62
N THR A 240 -3.54 31.42 1.81
CA THR A 240 -3.57 31.51 0.33
C THR A 240 -3.04 30.23 -0.32
N ASN A 241 -3.53 30.08 -1.54
CA ASN A 241 -3.54 28.94 -2.44
C ASN A 241 -2.17 28.70 -3.14
N THR A 242 -2.14 27.59 -3.90
CA THR A 242 -1.22 27.21 -5.00
C THR A 242 0.14 26.58 -4.69
N GLY A 243 0.28 25.31 -5.14
CA GLY A 243 1.25 24.99 -6.19
C GLY A 243 2.55 24.31 -5.79
N THR A 244 2.57 22.99 -5.98
CA THR A 244 3.70 22.18 -6.50
C THR A 244 5.05 22.10 -5.77
N GLU A 245 5.39 20.84 -5.48
CA GLU A 245 6.73 20.22 -5.36
C GLU A 245 7.59 20.53 -4.12
N LEU A 246 7.85 19.49 -3.31
CA LEU A 246 9.16 18.79 -3.24
C LEU A 246 9.17 17.86 -2.01
N PHE A 247 9.46 16.58 -2.28
CA PHE A 247 10.00 15.54 -1.41
C PHE A 247 9.92 15.76 0.12
N LYS A 248 9.05 14.96 0.78
CA LYS A 248 9.24 14.61 2.18
C LYS A 248 9.44 13.10 2.32
N THR A 249 10.70 12.79 2.61
CA THR A 249 11.28 11.67 3.33
C THR A 249 10.26 10.75 4.01
N ILE A 250 10.31 9.46 3.65
CA ILE A 250 9.66 8.35 4.33
C ILE A 250 10.25 8.26 5.76
N GLU A 251 9.48 8.64 6.77
CA GLU A 251 9.77 8.28 8.16
C GLU A 251 9.30 6.84 8.42
N SER A 252 10.30 5.97 8.59
CA SER A 252 10.34 4.72 9.36
C SER A 252 9.02 4.04 9.75
N ILE A 253 8.78 2.89 9.11
CA ILE A 253 7.87 1.82 9.58
C ILE A 253 8.42 1.24 10.91
N PRO A 254 7.62 1.11 11.98
CA PRO A 254 8.04 0.40 13.17
C PRO A 254 8.09 -1.10 12.87
N ARG A 255 9.28 -1.71 13.01
CA ARG A 255 9.41 -3.17 13.07
C ARG A 255 8.77 -3.67 14.35
N LYS A 256 7.67 -4.42 14.23
CA LYS A 256 7.21 -5.32 15.29
C LYS A 256 7.52 -6.75 14.87
N ASP A 257 8.49 -7.33 15.55
CA ASP A 257 8.69 -8.76 15.61
C ASP A 257 7.50 -9.43 16.34
N LYS A 258 7.08 -10.57 15.79
CA LYS A 258 6.52 -11.79 16.43
C LYS A 258 5.15 -12.23 15.88
N LYS A 259 5.24 -13.30 15.09
CA LYS A 259 4.33 -14.46 14.99
C LYS A 259 2.84 -14.15 15.02
N TYR A 260 2.27 -13.92 13.84
CA TYR A 260 0.89 -14.27 13.55
C TYR A 260 0.89 -15.14 12.30
N GLU A 261 0.82 -16.46 12.50
CA GLU A 261 0.50 -17.40 11.42
C GLU A 261 -0.96 -17.15 11.00
N SER A 262 -1.14 -16.80 9.72
CA SER A 262 -2.46 -16.68 9.11
C SER A 262 -3.13 -18.07 9.04
N PRO A 263 -4.38 -18.24 9.51
CA PRO A 263 -5.07 -19.53 9.50
C PRO A 263 -5.56 -19.95 8.10
N TYR A 264 -5.27 -19.17 7.05
CA TYR A 264 -5.79 -19.42 5.70
C TYR A 264 -4.82 -20.15 4.75
N LEU A 265 -3.63 -20.56 5.24
CA LEU A 265 -2.63 -21.25 4.41
C LEU A 265 -2.51 -22.76 4.66
N ARG A 266 -3.62 -23.43 4.95
CA ARG A 266 -3.70 -24.90 4.84
C ARG A 266 -5.02 -25.36 4.24
N ARG A 267 -4.97 -25.76 2.96
CA ARG A 267 -5.50 -27.05 2.47
C ARG A 267 -5.33 -27.17 0.96
N ASP A 268 -4.49 -28.13 0.59
CA ASP A 268 -4.78 -29.23 -0.34
C ASP A 268 -5.53 -28.92 -1.64
N MET A 269 -4.76 -28.91 -2.73
CA MET A 269 -5.03 -29.66 -3.97
C MET A 269 -6.49 -30.06 -4.22
N LEU A 270 -7.30 -29.14 -4.74
CA LEU A 270 -8.56 -29.47 -5.39
C LEU A 270 -8.47 -29.13 -6.87
N HIS A 271 -8.69 -30.18 -7.66
CA HIS A 271 -8.61 -30.19 -9.11
C HIS A 271 -9.63 -29.21 -9.71
N ILE A 272 -9.14 -28.26 -10.50
CA ILE A 272 -9.97 -27.44 -11.37
C ILE A 272 -10.49 -28.34 -12.49
N ARG A 273 -11.74 -28.80 -12.40
CA ARG A 273 -12.46 -29.35 -13.55
C ARG A 273 -13.06 -28.20 -14.36
N SER A 274 -12.62 -28.07 -15.60
CA SER A 274 -13.15 -27.13 -16.60
C SER A 274 -14.65 -27.29 -16.79
N ALA A 275 -15.38 -26.17 -16.83
CA ALA A 275 -16.82 -26.09 -17.03
C ALA A 275 -17.22 -26.22 -18.52
N SER A 276 -16.82 -27.31 -19.18
CA SER A 276 -17.16 -27.56 -20.59
C SER A 276 -18.03 -28.81 -20.83
N ASP A 277 -18.50 -29.49 -19.78
CA ASP A 277 -19.13 -30.83 -19.88
C ASP A 277 -20.62 -30.92 -19.46
N LEU A 278 -21.36 -29.81 -19.43
CA LEU A 278 -22.82 -29.84 -19.24
C LEU A 278 -23.56 -29.36 -20.49
N GLY A 279 -23.33 -30.07 -21.59
CA GLY A 279 -24.26 -30.15 -22.69
C GLY A 279 -25.11 -31.42 -22.57
N ILE A 280 -26.37 -31.32 -23.02
CA ILE A 280 -27.27 -32.40 -23.49
C ILE A 280 -28.55 -32.63 -22.61
N THR A 281 -29.62 -31.97 -23.09
CA THR A 281 -31.02 -32.43 -23.27
C THR A 281 -32.03 -32.38 -22.13
N GLN A 282 -32.96 -31.43 -22.25
CA GLN A 282 -34.39 -31.71 -22.08
C GLN A 282 -35.15 -31.18 -23.31
N LYS A 283 -35.68 -32.11 -24.11
CA LYS A 283 -36.61 -31.82 -25.20
C LYS A 283 -37.99 -31.57 -24.58
N ASN A 284 -38.47 -30.34 -24.67
CA ASN A 284 -39.88 -30.01 -24.42
C ASN A 284 -40.75 -30.64 -25.51
N LYS A 285 -41.63 -31.57 -25.12
CA LYS A 285 -42.82 -31.91 -25.90
C LYS A 285 -43.93 -30.96 -25.46
N LEU A 286 -44.20 -29.97 -26.32
CA LEU A 286 -45.46 -29.23 -26.31
C LEU A 286 -46.52 -30.17 -26.89
N THR A 287 -47.52 -30.56 -26.10
CA THR A 287 -48.77 -31.10 -26.63
C THR A 287 -49.82 -30.00 -26.45
N ILE A 288 -50.23 -29.42 -27.56
CA ILE A 288 -51.41 -28.57 -27.67
C ILE A 288 -52.60 -29.53 -27.79
N LEU A 289 -53.57 -29.40 -26.89
CA LEU A 289 -55.02 -29.52 -27.13
C LEU A 289 -55.74 -28.87 -25.94
#